data_AF-A0A7K3DTC3-F1
#
_entry.id   AF-A0A7K3DTC3-F1
#
_cell.length_a   1.000
_cell.length_b   1.000
_cell.length_c   1.000
_cell.angle_alpha   90.00
_cell.angle_beta   90.00
_cell.angle_gamma   90.00
#
_symmetry.space_group_name_H-M   'P 1'
#
loop_
_entity.id
_entity.type
_entity.pdbx_description
1 polymer ?
#
loop_
_entity_poly.entity_id
_entity_poly.type
_entity_poly.pdbx_seq_one_letter_code
_entity_poly.pdbx_strand_id
1 'polypeptide(L)'
;MIGLRLFPRAGDAVEFGLDRRLSETTPGVRAAYALLVLERVSEAEARRITGDAVAVRHARSLRLELGADGERALASSEFDPCVVQMTPDDLLRRRRNTGLTYAAAALVALTGVGLLIAQLLQPPPPPLADPAGGQPAPTRALDPAHLTRVDPDTWADTSRVDLTAWPARGDLTDDRSLL
;
A
#
# COMPACT_ATOMS: atom_id res chain seq x y z
N MET A 1 2.72 -1.84 8.52
CA MET A 1 2.74 -1.13 7.22
C MET A 1 1.47 -0.33 7.07
N ILE A 2 1.57 0.99 6.93
CA ILE A 2 0.42 1.86 6.65
C ILE A 2 0.54 2.25 5.19
N GLY A 3 -0.31 1.65 4.35
CA GLY A 3 -0.41 1.96 2.93
C GLY A 3 -1.50 2.99 2.70
N LEU A 4 -1.16 4.02 1.95
CA LEU A 4 -2.12 4.99 1.43
C LEU A 4 -3.16 4.24 0.59
N ARG A 5 -4.45 4.35 0.94
CA ARG A 5 -5.52 3.75 0.15
C ARG A 5 -6.02 4.75 -0.88
N LEU A 6 -5.95 4.33 -2.13
CA LEU A 6 -6.36 5.07 -3.30
C LEU A 6 -7.64 4.43 -3.82
N PHE A 7 -8.69 5.23 -3.98
CA PHE A 7 -9.95 4.78 -4.56
C PHE A 7 -10.33 5.69 -5.74
N PRO A 8 -10.81 5.14 -6.87
CA PRO A 8 -11.49 5.93 -7.86
C PRO A 8 -12.77 6.52 -7.24
N ARG A 9 -13.12 7.76 -7.61
CA ARG A 9 -14.36 8.39 -7.15
C ARG A 9 -15.53 7.57 -7.71
N ALA A 10 -16.47 7.14 -6.87
CA ALA A 10 -17.66 6.46 -7.34
C ALA A 10 -18.51 7.46 -8.15
N GLY A 11 -18.67 7.18 -9.44
CA GLY A 11 -19.51 7.98 -10.32
C GLY A 11 -20.99 7.96 -9.95
N ASP A 12 -21.77 8.87 -10.51
CA ASP A 12 -23.22 8.86 -10.59
C ASP A 12 -23.75 7.54 -11.20
N ALA A 13 -25.01 7.20 -10.94
CA ALA A 13 -25.70 6.04 -11.47
C ALA A 13 -25.62 5.94 -13.00
N VAL A 14 -25.59 7.07 -13.70
CA VAL A 14 -25.40 7.14 -15.16
C VAL A 14 -24.01 6.65 -15.58
N GLU A 15 -22.98 7.01 -14.81
CA GLU A 15 -21.58 6.64 -15.07
C GLU A 15 -21.33 5.17 -14.75
N PHE A 16 -21.94 4.62 -13.69
CA PHE A 16 -21.97 3.17 -13.45
C PHE A 16 -22.69 2.40 -14.57
N GLY A 17 -23.78 2.97 -15.10
CA GLY A 17 -24.48 2.41 -16.25
C GLY A 17 -23.58 2.32 -17.49
N LEU A 18 -22.82 3.39 -17.76
CA LEU A 18 -21.84 3.42 -18.84
C LEU A 18 -20.72 2.39 -18.62
N ASP A 19 -20.09 2.37 -17.45
CA ASP A 19 -19.02 1.43 -17.11
C ASP A 19 -19.46 -0.02 -17.29
N ARG A 20 -20.66 -0.35 -16.77
CA ARG A 20 -21.24 -1.68 -16.94
C ARG A 20 -21.42 -2.05 -18.40
N ARG A 21 -22.02 -1.18 -19.21
CA ARG A 21 -22.23 -1.42 -20.65
C ARG A 21 -20.91 -1.61 -21.40
N LEU A 22 -19.89 -0.79 -21.10
CA LEU A 22 -18.57 -0.93 -21.73
C LEU A 22 -17.88 -2.22 -21.31
N SER A 23 -18.03 -2.66 -20.05
CA SER A 23 -17.46 -3.92 -19.56
C SER A 23 -18.03 -5.15 -20.26
N GLU A 24 -19.27 -5.09 -20.71
CA GLU A 24 -19.97 -6.17 -21.45
C GLU A 24 -19.58 -6.22 -22.93
N THR A 25 -18.87 -5.21 -23.44
CA THR A 25 -18.43 -5.14 -24.83
C THR A 25 -17.02 -5.70 -25.04
N THR A 26 -16.61 -5.89 -26.29
CA THR A 26 -15.24 -6.33 -26.59
C THR A 26 -14.25 -5.16 -26.46
N PRO A 27 -12.94 -5.43 -26.26
CA PRO A 27 -11.92 -4.39 -26.22
C PRO A 27 -11.91 -3.47 -27.46
N GLY A 28 -12.13 -4.04 -28.66
CA GLY A 28 -12.20 -3.27 -29.91
C GLY A 28 -13.37 -2.29 -29.93
N VAL A 29 -14.54 -2.70 -29.42
CA VAL A 29 -15.72 -1.83 -29.32
C VAL A 29 -15.47 -0.68 -28.35
N ARG A 30 -14.85 -0.96 -27.19
CA ARG A 30 -14.48 0.10 -26.23
C ARG A 30 -13.51 1.12 -26.84
N ALA A 31 -12.48 0.64 -27.53
CA ALA A 31 -11.50 1.51 -28.20
C ALA A 31 -12.17 2.38 -29.29
N ALA A 32 -13.00 1.77 -30.13
CA ALA A 32 -13.76 2.49 -31.15
C ALA A 32 -14.72 3.52 -30.53
N TYR A 33 -15.38 3.20 -29.41
CA TYR A 33 -16.27 4.12 -28.70
C TYR A 33 -15.51 5.34 -28.16
N ALA A 34 -14.37 5.14 -27.51
CA ALA A 34 -13.51 6.22 -27.03
C ALA A 34 -13.04 7.14 -28.18
N LEU A 35 -12.61 6.57 -29.31
CA LEU A 35 -12.23 7.33 -30.50
C LEU A 35 -13.39 8.20 -31.03
N LEU A 36 -14.59 7.66 -31.12
CA LEU A 36 -15.75 8.38 -31.62
C LEU A 36 -16.21 9.49 -30.67
N VAL A 37 -16.11 9.29 -29.36
CA VAL A 37 -16.72 10.15 -28.33
C VAL A 37 -15.71 11.14 -27.73
N LEU A 38 -14.55 10.66 -27.26
CA LEU A 38 -13.51 11.49 -26.65
C LEU A 38 -12.66 12.21 -27.70
N GLU A 39 -12.13 11.45 -28.66
CA GLU A 39 -11.27 12.01 -29.72
C GLU A 39 -12.08 12.66 -30.86
N ARG A 40 -13.40 12.43 -30.87
CA ARG A 40 -14.34 12.97 -31.88
C ARG A 40 -13.90 12.69 -33.33
N VAL A 41 -13.18 11.57 -33.54
CA VAL A 41 -12.77 11.19 -34.90
C VAL A 41 -13.96 10.63 -35.68
N SER A 42 -13.90 10.76 -37.01
CA SER A 42 -14.93 10.20 -37.89
C SER A 42 -14.97 8.67 -37.85
N GLU A 43 -16.12 8.05 -38.17
CA GLU A 43 -16.20 6.59 -38.28
C GLU A 43 -15.20 5.99 -39.28
N ALA A 44 -14.94 6.70 -40.38
CA ALA A 44 -13.96 6.26 -41.37
C ALA A 44 -12.56 6.23 -40.77
N GLU A 45 -12.20 7.25 -39.99
CA GLU A 45 -10.91 7.30 -39.33
C GLU A 45 -10.80 6.27 -38.19
N ALA A 46 -11.82 6.13 -37.37
CA ALA A 46 -11.87 5.11 -36.34
C ALA A 46 -11.69 3.69 -36.92
N ARG A 47 -12.25 3.41 -38.11
CA ARG A 47 -12.03 2.14 -38.82
C ARG A 47 -10.59 1.95 -39.27
N ARG A 48 -9.91 3.02 -39.72
CA ARG A 48 -8.49 2.95 -40.10
C ARG A 48 -7.61 2.71 -38.87
N ILE A 49 -7.86 3.41 -37.77
CA ILE A 49 -7.08 3.30 -36.53
C ILE A 49 -7.26 1.91 -35.89
N THR A 50 -8.50 1.45 -35.78
CA THR A 50 -8.79 0.17 -35.10
C THR A 50 -8.56 -1.05 -35.99
N GLY A 51 -8.61 -0.89 -37.32
CA GLY A 51 -8.61 -2.01 -38.26
C GLY A 51 -9.87 -2.87 -38.18
N ASP A 52 -10.88 -2.48 -37.40
CA ASP A 52 -12.06 -3.30 -37.09
C ASP A 52 -13.37 -2.54 -37.39
N ALA A 53 -13.88 -2.77 -38.61
CA ALA A 53 -15.15 -2.17 -39.04
C ALA A 53 -16.37 -2.70 -38.29
N VAL A 54 -16.30 -3.90 -37.70
CA VAL A 54 -17.39 -4.48 -36.90
C VAL A 54 -17.45 -3.75 -35.57
N ALA A 55 -16.30 -3.59 -34.89
CA ALA A 55 -16.19 -2.84 -33.65
C ALA A 55 -16.69 -1.40 -33.78
N VAL A 56 -16.33 -0.70 -34.86
CA VAL A 56 -16.80 0.68 -35.10
C VAL A 56 -18.32 0.76 -35.29
N ARG A 57 -18.94 -0.23 -35.96
CA ARG A 57 -20.41 -0.28 -36.08
C ARG A 57 -21.09 -0.51 -34.74
N HIS A 58 -20.57 -1.43 -33.92
CA HIS A 58 -21.10 -1.67 -32.59
C HIS A 58 -20.91 -0.46 -31.67
N ALA A 59 -19.75 0.21 -31.72
CA ALA A 59 -19.50 1.44 -30.99
C ALA A 59 -20.46 2.56 -31.41
N ARG A 60 -20.78 2.68 -32.69
CA ARG A 60 -21.80 3.62 -33.19
C ARG A 60 -23.19 3.29 -32.63
N SER A 61 -23.60 2.01 -32.63
CA SER A 61 -24.88 1.59 -32.02
C SER A 61 -24.93 1.98 -30.55
N LEU A 62 -23.87 1.64 -29.80
CA LEU A 62 -23.75 1.96 -28.40
C LEU A 62 -23.81 3.48 -28.13
N ARG A 63 -23.19 4.29 -29.00
CA ARG A 63 -23.26 5.77 -28.92
C ARG A 63 -24.68 6.29 -29.12
N LEU A 64 -25.43 5.72 -30.06
CA LEU A 64 -26.82 6.10 -30.28
C LEU A 64 -27.72 5.67 -29.13
N GLU A 65 -27.47 4.49 -28.54
CA GLU A 65 -28.22 3.97 -27.40
C GLU A 65 -28.01 4.78 -26.11
N LEU A 66 -26.76 5.16 -25.83
CA LEU A 66 -26.40 5.92 -24.62
C LEU A 66 -26.61 7.43 -24.78
N GLY A 67 -26.62 7.93 -26.01
CA GLY A 67 -26.88 9.33 -26.33
C GLY A 67 -25.95 10.31 -25.61
N ALA A 68 -26.45 11.52 -25.40
CA ALA A 68 -25.70 12.62 -24.79
C ALA A 68 -25.28 12.34 -23.33
N ASP A 69 -26.00 11.47 -22.62
CA ASP A 69 -25.68 11.08 -21.25
C ASP A 69 -24.42 10.22 -21.20
N GLY A 70 -24.30 9.22 -22.10
CA GLY A 70 -23.07 8.43 -22.21
C GLY A 70 -21.86 9.26 -22.65
N GLU A 71 -22.06 10.21 -23.56
CA GLU A 71 -21.00 11.13 -23.98
C GLU A 71 -20.52 12.04 -22.85
N ARG A 72 -21.45 12.61 -22.06
CA ARG A 72 -21.12 13.41 -20.88
C ARG A 72 -20.45 12.59 -19.79
N ALA A 73 -20.95 11.38 -19.53
CA ALA A 73 -20.37 10.47 -18.55
C ALA A 73 -18.92 10.07 -18.91
N LEU A 74 -18.63 9.80 -20.18
CA LEU A 74 -17.27 9.47 -20.60
C LEU A 74 -16.32 10.68 -20.56
N ALA A 75 -16.84 11.88 -20.82
CA ALA A 75 -16.07 13.12 -20.77
C ALA A 75 -15.94 13.71 -19.35
N SER A 76 -16.56 13.10 -18.33
CA SER A 76 -16.50 13.59 -16.96
C SER A 76 -15.12 13.32 -16.35
N SER A 77 -14.65 14.22 -15.47
CA SER A 77 -13.37 14.05 -14.75
C SER A 77 -13.36 12.85 -13.81
N GLU A 78 -14.50 12.21 -13.59
CA GLU A 78 -14.64 11.03 -12.74
C GLU A 78 -14.21 9.75 -13.47
N PHE A 79 -14.24 9.78 -14.81
CA PHE A 79 -13.69 8.73 -15.68
C PHE A 79 -12.23 8.96 -16.09
N ASP A 80 -11.53 9.90 -15.43
CA ASP A 80 -10.09 10.10 -15.66
C ASP A 80 -9.29 9.00 -14.94
N PRO A 81 -8.69 8.03 -15.67
CA PRO A 81 -7.93 6.95 -15.06
C PRO A 81 -6.66 7.45 -14.34
N CYS A 82 -6.26 8.71 -14.57
CA CYS A 82 -5.11 9.35 -13.95
C CYS A 82 -5.47 10.13 -12.68
N VAL A 83 -6.76 10.32 -12.35
CA VAL A 83 -7.19 11.01 -11.14
C VAL A 83 -7.39 10.00 -10.02
N VAL A 84 -6.45 9.99 -9.09
CA VAL A 84 -6.47 9.11 -7.93
C VAL A 84 -6.83 9.90 -6.67
N GLN A 85 -7.93 9.54 -6.00
CA GLN A 85 -8.34 10.21 -4.76
C GLN A 85 -7.75 9.52 -3.53
N MET A 86 -7.17 10.31 -2.62
CA MET A 86 -6.77 9.88 -1.28
C MET A 86 -7.94 10.03 -0.32
N THR A 87 -8.27 8.96 0.43
CA THR A 87 -9.32 9.05 1.45
C THR A 87 -8.85 9.90 2.64
N PRO A 88 -9.68 10.84 3.16
CA PRO A 88 -9.31 11.76 4.26
C PRO A 88 -8.89 11.09 5.57
N ASP A 89 -9.29 9.83 5.78
CA ASP A 89 -9.14 9.15 7.06
C ASP A 89 -7.69 8.91 7.46
N ASP A 90 -6.75 8.79 6.52
CA ASP A 90 -5.38 8.38 6.88
C ASP A 90 -4.61 9.51 7.58
N LEU A 91 -4.76 10.75 7.14
CA LEU A 91 -4.08 11.91 7.76
C LEU A 91 -4.68 12.26 9.13
N LEU A 92 -6.02 12.22 9.26
CA LEU A 92 -6.70 12.51 10.53
C LEU A 92 -6.48 11.39 11.55
N ARG A 93 -6.50 10.13 11.13
CA ARG A 93 -6.18 8.98 11.97
C ARG A 93 -4.72 8.99 12.39
N ARG A 94 -3.79 9.38 11.50
CA ARG A 94 -2.37 9.58 11.84
C ARG A 94 -2.21 10.67 12.90
N ARG A 95 -2.83 11.83 12.72
CA ARG A 95 -2.76 12.94 13.69
C ARG A 95 -3.36 12.57 15.05
N ARG A 96 -4.48 11.84 15.06
CA ARG A 96 -5.10 11.34 16.29
C ARG A 96 -4.23 10.30 17.00
N ASN A 97 -3.66 9.36 16.26
CA ASN A 97 -2.78 8.34 16.83
C ASN A 97 -1.49 8.94 17.39
N THR A 98 -0.90 9.95 16.74
CA THR A 98 0.26 10.66 17.31
C THR A 98 -0.08 11.34 18.63
N GLY A 99 -1.27 11.95 18.74
CA GLY A 99 -1.73 12.54 20.01
C GLY A 99 -1.85 11.50 21.13
N LEU A 100 -2.41 10.33 20.82
CA LEU A 100 -2.54 9.22 21.77
C LEU A 100 -1.19 8.63 22.20
N THR A 101 -0.22 8.52 21.29
CA THR A 101 1.12 8.04 21.64
C THR A 101 1.85 9.01 22.56
N TYR A 102 1.72 10.32 22.34
CA TYR A 102 2.30 11.33 23.23
C TYR A 102 1.64 11.30 24.62
N ALA A 103 0.31 11.16 24.68
CA ALA A 103 -0.40 11.05 25.95
C ALA A 103 0.00 9.79 26.73
N ALA A 104 0.12 8.64 26.06
CA ALA A 104 0.59 7.40 26.67
C ALA A 104 2.03 7.53 27.16
N ALA A 105 2.93 8.11 26.37
CA ALA A 105 4.32 8.35 26.76
C ALA A 105 4.41 9.29 27.97
N ALA A 106 3.60 10.34 28.03
CA ALA A 106 3.53 11.24 29.18
C ALA A 106 3.05 10.51 30.44
N LEU A 107 2.04 9.65 30.33
CA LEU A 107 1.57 8.86 31.46
C LEU A 107 2.64 7.89 31.98
N VAL A 108 3.37 7.21 31.08
CA VAL A 108 4.50 6.35 31.43
C VAL A 108 5.62 7.15 32.10
N ALA A 109 5.94 8.34 31.59
CA ALA A 109 6.94 9.21 32.19
C ALA A 109 6.54 9.67 33.60
N LEU A 110 5.29 10.13 33.79
CA LEU A 110 4.78 10.58 35.08
C LEU A 110 4.75 9.45 36.12
N THR A 111 4.29 8.26 35.72
CA THR A 111 4.30 7.08 36.59
C THR A 111 5.73 6.64 36.93
N GLY A 112 6.65 6.67 35.97
CA GLY A 112 8.08 6.39 36.19
C GLY A 112 8.74 7.37 37.16
N VAL A 113 8.48 8.68 37.00
CA VAL A 113 8.98 9.72 37.92
C VAL A 113 8.41 9.52 39.33
N GLY A 114 7.12 9.24 39.45
CA GLY A 114 6.48 8.93 40.74
C GLY A 114 7.12 7.72 41.43
N LEU A 115 7.40 6.65 40.67
CA LEU A 115 8.10 5.48 41.18
C LEU A 115 9.52 5.82 41.63
N LEU A 116 10.27 6.60 40.86
CA LEU A 116 11.63 7.00 41.19
C LEU A 116 11.69 7.82 42.48
N ILE A 117 10.75 8.76 42.65
CA ILE A 117 10.61 9.54 43.88
C ILE A 117 10.27 8.62 45.05
N ALA A 118 9.32 7.70 44.88
CA ALA A 118 8.97 6.74 45.93
C ALA A 118 10.16 5.87 46.36
N GLN A 119 11.02 5.46 45.41
CA GLN A 119 12.26 4.72 45.69
C GLN A 119 13.31 5.59 46.41
N LEU A 120 13.45 6.87 46.05
CA LEU A 120 14.37 7.79 46.71
C LEU A 120 13.97 8.12 48.15
N LEU A 121 12.68 8.03 48.47
CA LEU A 121 12.15 8.22 49.83
C LEU A 121 12.15 6.94 50.65
N GLN A 122 12.47 5.78 50.06
CA GLN A 122 12.61 4.54 50.83
C GLN A 122 13.86 4.61 51.72
N PRO A 123 13.77 4.17 52.98
CA PRO A 123 14.95 4.05 53.84
C PRO A 123 15.93 3.04 53.23
N PRO A 124 17.25 3.24 53.42
CA PRO A 124 18.26 2.36 52.85
C PRO A 124 18.02 0.92 53.33
N PRO A 125 18.07 -0.07 52.42
CA PRO A 125 17.92 -1.46 52.82
C PRO A 125 19.06 -1.87 53.76
N PRO A 126 18.83 -2.82 54.69
CA PRO A 126 19.92 -3.39 55.48
C PRO A 126 20.98 -3.98 54.54
N PRO A 127 22.27 -3.96 54.90
CA PRO A 127 23.34 -4.42 54.02
C PRO A 127 23.09 -5.88 53.61
N LEU A 128 22.88 -6.10 52.31
CA LEU A 128 22.85 -7.42 51.74
C LEU A 128 24.27 -7.98 51.69
N ALA A 129 24.40 -9.28 52.00
CA ALA A 129 25.62 -10.02 51.83
C ALA A 129 26.13 -9.88 50.38
N ASP A 130 27.46 -9.78 50.28
CA ASP A 130 28.23 -9.42 49.09
C ASP A 130 27.80 -10.23 47.84
N PRO A 131 27.17 -9.60 46.84
CA PRO A 131 26.83 -10.24 45.58
C PRO A 131 28.03 -10.13 44.62
N ALA A 132 29.20 -10.58 45.06
CA ALA A 132 30.42 -10.70 44.23
C ALA A 132 30.29 -11.82 43.17
N GLY A 133 29.12 -11.94 42.54
CA GLY A 133 28.76 -12.98 41.59
C GLY A 133 27.80 -12.48 40.53
N GLY A 134 27.99 -11.25 40.05
CA GLY A 134 27.31 -10.78 38.84
C GLY A 134 27.81 -11.56 37.63
N GLN A 135 27.00 -12.49 37.12
CA GLN A 135 27.25 -13.15 35.83
C GLN A 135 27.11 -12.12 34.70
N PRO A 136 28.14 -11.91 33.87
CA PRO A 136 28.00 -11.07 32.69
C PRO A 136 27.06 -11.76 31.69
N ALA A 137 26.05 -11.03 31.22
CA ALA A 137 25.17 -11.50 30.14
C ALA A 137 26.03 -11.83 28.90
N PRO A 138 25.83 -12.99 28.24
CA PRO A 138 26.72 -13.40 27.18
C PRO A 138 26.45 -12.60 25.89
N THR A 139 27.42 -11.78 25.49
CA THR A 139 27.64 -11.28 24.11
C THR A 139 28.00 -12.43 23.14
N ARG A 140 27.55 -13.67 23.39
CA ARG A 140 27.78 -14.83 22.52
C ARG A 140 26.84 -14.86 21.32
N ALA A 141 25.78 -14.05 21.34
CA ALA A 141 24.80 -13.97 20.26
C ALA A 141 25.33 -13.34 18.94
N LEU A 142 26.58 -12.87 18.93
CA LEU A 142 27.24 -12.27 17.77
C LEU A 142 28.56 -12.99 17.41
N ASP A 143 28.68 -14.26 17.74
CA ASP A 143 29.83 -15.08 17.31
C ASP A 143 29.66 -15.49 15.83
N PRO A 144 30.51 -15.01 14.91
CA PRO A 144 30.40 -15.35 13.50
C PRO A 144 30.63 -16.85 13.24
N ALA A 145 31.31 -17.56 14.14
CA ALA A 145 31.50 -19.00 14.06
C ALA A 145 30.19 -19.80 14.30
N HIS A 146 29.15 -19.16 14.84
CA HIS A 146 27.85 -19.77 15.13
C HIS A 146 26.74 -19.33 14.15
N LEU A 147 27.06 -18.61 13.08
CA LEU A 147 26.09 -18.23 12.04
C LEU A 147 25.71 -19.45 11.19
N THR A 148 24.41 -19.78 11.19
CA THR A 148 23.84 -20.82 10.31
C THR A 148 23.17 -20.18 9.09
N ARG A 149 23.48 -20.69 7.89
CA ARG A 149 22.83 -20.23 6.65
C ARG A 149 21.45 -20.88 6.54
N VAL A 150 20.42 -20.05 6.32
CA VAL A 150 19.05 -20.50 6.07
C VAL A 150 18.89 -20.82 4.57
N ASP A 151 18.05 -21.81 4.26
CA ASP A 151 17.76 -22.23 2.89
C ASP A 151 17.11 -21.07 2.09
N PRO A 152 17.59 -20.80 0.86
CA PRO A 152 17.18 -19.65 0.08
C PRO A 152 15.75 -19.72 -0.46
N ASP A 153 15.01 -20.82 -0.31
CA ASP A 153 13.60 -20.93 -0.70
C ASP A 153 12.64 -20.69 0.48
N THR A 154 13.16 -20.61 1.71
CA THR A 154 12.36 -20.42 2.93
C THR A 154 11.55 -19.11 2.92
N TRP A 155 11.95 -18.12 2.13
CA TRP A 155 11.22 -16.85 1.96
C TRP A 155 9.84 -17.03 1.33
N ALA A 156 9.63 -18.08 0.53
CA ALA A 156 8.39 -18.28 -0.20
C ALA A 156 7.21 -18.61 0.76
N ASP A 157 7.52 -19.23 1.90
CA ASP A 157 6.53 -19.74 2.85
C ASP A 157 6.51 -18.97 4.19
N THR A 158 7.25 -17.86 4.29
CA THR A 158 7.33 -17.08 5.54
C THR A 158 6.33 -15.93 5.58
N SER A 159 5.65 -15.77 6.72
CA SER A 159 4.79 -14.62 6.99
C SER A 159 5.59 -13.39 7.48
N ARG A 160 6.92 -13.53 7.60
CA ARG A 160 7.82 -12.45 8.04
C ARG A 160 8.07 -11.44 6.92
N VAL A 161 7.99 -10.16 7.27
CA VAL A 161 8.13 -9.01 6.36
C VAL A 161 9.46 -8.27 6.58
N ASP A 162 10.30 -8.76 7.49
CA ASP A 162 11.64 -8.22 7.69
C ASP A 162 12.64 -8.81 6.68
N LEU A 163 13.74 -8.08 6.45
CA LEU A 163 14.74 -8.46 5.45
C LEU A 163 15.56 -9.70 5.85
N THR A 164 15.34 -10.25 7.05
CA THR A 164 16.03 -11.46 7.55
C THR A 164 15.59 -12.73 6.80
N ALA A 165 14.43 -12.68 6.17
CA ALA A 165 13.88 -13.78 5.39
C ALA A 165 14.30 -13.78 3.91
N TRP A 166 14.89 -12.69 3.41
CA TRP A 166 15.20 -12.58 1.98
C TRP A 166 16.55 -13.23 1.61
N PRO A 167 16.62 -13.96 0.48
CA PRO A 167 17.89 -14.56 0.05
C PRO A 167 18.86 -13.46 -0.38
N ALA A 168 20.15 -13.66 -0.07
CA ALA A 168 21.23 -12.83 -0.61
C ALA A 168 21.26 -12.94 -2.15
N ARG A 169 21.49 -11.81 -2.85
CA ARG A 169 21.53 -11.75 -4.32
C ARG A 169 22.81 -11.07 -4.79
N GLY A 170 23.28 -11.43 -5.98
CA GLY A 170 24.49 -10.89 -6.60
C GLY A 170 25.70 -11.79 -6.41
N ASP A 171 26.86 -11.32 -6.88
CA ASP A 171 28.04 -12.19 -7.05
C ASP A 171 28.83 -12.43 -5.75
N LEU A 172 28.44 -11.79 -4.65
CA LEU A 172 29.10 -11.86 -3.33
C LEU A 172 28.34 -12.74 -2.33
N THR A 173 27.44 -13.61 -2.80
CA THR A 173 26.64 -14.48 -1.95
C THR A 173 27.47 -15.46 -1.10
N ASP A 174 28.73 -15.69 -1.46
CA ASP A 174 29.63 -16.59 -0.74
C ASP A 174 30.84 -15.86 -0.12
N ASP A 175 30.77 -14.53 -0.02
CA ASP A 175 31.81 -13.75 0.64
C ASP A 175 31.78 -13.97 2.16
N ARG A 176 32.86 -14.55 2.67
CA ARG A 176 33.07 -14.83 4.10
C ARG A 176 33.96 -13.82 4.79
N SER A 177 34.51 -12.85 4.07
CA SER A 177 35.42 -11.84 4.62
C SER A 177 34.70 -10.79 5.49
N LEU A 178 33.37 -10.70 5.38
CA LEU A 178 32.51 -9.75 6.07
C LEU A 178 31.73 -10.37 7.25
N LEU A 179 31.99 -11.65 7.55
CA LEU A 179 31.44 -12.38 8.69
C LEU A 179 32.48 -12.41 9.81
#